data_AF-A0AAU9L2A2-F1
#
_entry.id   AF-A0AAU9L2A2-F1
#
_cell.length_a   1.000
_cell.length_b   1.000
_cell.length_c   1.000
_cell.angle_alpha   90.00
_cell.angle_beta   90.00
_cell.angle_gamma   90.00
#
_symmetry.space_group_name_H-M   'P 1'
#
loop_
_entity.id
_entity.type
_entity.pdbx_description
1 polymer ?
#
loop_
_entity_poly.entity_id
_entity_poly.type
_entity_poly.pdbx_seq_one_letter_code
_entity_poly.pdbx_strand_id
1 'polypeptide(L)'
;MDITVRVEVQYHAPANAITRDVLGMFRSTTWVRFMMRYVSPRLKSSSPADQTILDELESQEAAEMHKGKCVICMSENPCDGHVTLPCGHSFHYPCISSWLQSRSTCPVCRFQFPKAFTGKYAVLRLKSSMVLAEEQTKMPRAELLALDIGKQVIRAVVSVTLVKVAVEGDDEEFPCELSAWLLDPSTGETFSELDCVLRPH
;
A
#
# COMPACT_ATOMS: atom_id res chain seq x y z
N MET A 1 -4.84 11.13 12.50
CA MET A 1 -3.79 10.82 11.51
C MET A 1 -4.13 9.48 10.93
N ASP A 2 -4.30 9.44 9.63
CA ASP A 2 -4.89 8.33 8.92
C ASP A 2 -3.78 7.65 8.12
N ILE A 3 -3.74 6.32 8.15
CA ILE A 3 -2.69 5.54 7.48
C ILE A 3 -3.32 4.91 6.25
N THR A 4 -2.78 5.16 5.06
CA THR A 4 -3.25 4.49 3.85
C THR A 4 -2.23 3.48 3.35
N VAL A 5 -2.65 2.22 3.26
CA VAL A 5 -1.83 1.11 2.76
C VAL A 5 -2.34 0.72 1.39
N ARG A 6 -1.44 0.71 0.40
CA ARG A 6 -1.74 0.33 -0.98
C ARG A 6 -1.19 -1.06 -1.26
N VAL A 7 -2.01 -1.92 -1.86
CA VAL A 7 -1.59 -3.23 -2.35
C VAL A 7 -2.08 -3.43 -3.78
N GLU A 8 -1.22 -4.01 -4.60
CA GLU A 8 -1.60 -4.50 -5.91
C GLU A 8 -2.01 -5.97 -5.82
N VAL A 9 -3.11 -6.31 -6.48
CA VAL A 9 -3.65 -7.67 -6.56
C VAL A 9 -4.05 -8.01 -7.98
N GLN A 10 -4.00 -9.30 -8.29
CA GLN A 10 -4.52 -9.86 -9.52
C GLN A 10 -5.82 -10.60 -9.21
N TYR A 11 -6.88 -10.29 -9.96
CA TYR A 11 -8.19 -10.92 -9.84
C TYR A 11 -8.55 -11.64 -11.13
N HIS A 12 -8.92 -12.91 -11.02
CA HIS A 12 -9.37 -13.69 -12.17
C HIS A 12 -10.87 -13.48 -12.37
N ALA A 13 -11.24 -12.81 -13.46
CA ALA A 13 -12.63 -12.55 -13.78
C ALA A 13 -13.36 -13.86 -14.16
N PRO A 14 -14.57 -14.12 -13.61
CA PRO A 14 -15.40 -15.26 -14.02
C PRO A 14 -15.70 -15.27 -15.52
N ALA A 15 -16.10 -16.42 -16.06
CA ALA A 15 -16.55 -16.48 -17.45
C ALA A 15 -17.76 -15.56 -17.66
N ASN A 16 -17.76 -14.82 -18.78
CA ASN A 16 -18.81 -13.87 -19.18
C ASN A 16 -18.97 -12.65 -18.25
N ALA A 17 -17.98 -12.36 -17.38
CA ALA A 17 -18.00 -11.18 -16.54
C ALA A 17 -17.73 -9.92 -17.36
N ILE A 18 -18.53 -8.87 -17.15
CA ILE A 18 -18.23 -7.54 -17.66
C ILE A 18 -17.57 -6.67 -16.59
N THR A 19 -16.96 -5.55 -16.99
CA THR A 19 -16.34 -4.58 -16.08
C THR A 19 -17.24 -4.19 -14.90
N ARG A 20 -18.52 -3.90 -15.17
CA ARG A 20 -19.51 -3.56 -14.13
C ARG A 20 -19.64 -4.66 -13.07
N ASP A 21 -19.63 -5.93 -13.46
CA ASP A 21 -19.75 -7.04 -12.52
C ASP A 21 -18.56 -7.08 -11.56
N VAL A 22 -17.35 -6.83 -12.09
CA VAL A 22 -16.12 -6.79 -11.28
C VAL A 22 -16.11 -5.58 -10.34
N LEU A 23 -16.57 -4.41 -10.80
CA LEU A 23 -16.72 -3.24 -9.94
C LEU A 23 -17.77 -3.48 -8.84
N GLY A 24 -18.87 -4.16 -9.15
CA GLY A 24 -19.85 -4.61 -8.17
C GLY A 24 -19.23 -5.58 -7.14
N MET A 25 -18.46 -6.56 -7.60
CA MET A 25 -17.71 -7.48 -6.75
C MET A 25 -16.76 -6.73 -5.81
N PHE A 26 -16.04 -5.71 -6.30
CA PHE A 26 -15.12 -4.90 -5.50
C PHE A 26 -15.79 -4.08 -4.38
N ARG A 27 -17.11 -3.84 -4.46
CA ARG A 27 -17.90 -3.22 -3.38
C ARG A 27 -18.59 -4.25 -2.47
N SER A 28 -18.45 -5.53 -2.76
CA SER A 28 -19.11 -6.60 -1.99
C SER A 28 -18.37 -6.92 -0.68
N THR A 29 -19.12 -7.41 0.31
CA THR A 29 -18.54 -7.92 1.56
C THR A 29 -17.64 -9.14 1.32
N THR A 30 -17.89 -9.93 0.27
CA THR A 30 -17.04 -11.05 -0.15
C THR A 30 -15.64 -10.56 -0.52
N TRP A 31 -15.54 -9.51 -1.33
CA TRP A 31 -14.26 -8.92 -1.71
C TRP A 31 -13.54 -8.31 -0.51
N VAL A 32 -14.25 -7.59 0.35
CA VAL A 32 -13.67 -7.04 1.58
C VAL A 32 -13.07 -8.15 2.44
N ARG A 33 -13.82 -9.24 2.66
CA ARG A 33 -13.34 -10.37 3.47
C ARG A 33 -12.09 -11.01 2.86
N PHE A 34 -12.07 -11.17 1.54
CA PHE A 34 -10.91 -11.66 0.79
C PHE A 34 -9.70 -10.72 0.95
N MET A 35 -9.89 -9.43 0.70
CA MET A 35 -8.82 -8.43 0.78
C MET A 35 -8.29 -8.27 2.20
N MET A 36 -9.16 -8.29 3.22
CA MET A 36 -8.73 -8.24 4.61
C MET A 36 -7.87 -9.46 4.99
N ARG A 37 -8.22 -10.65 4.51
CA ARG A 37 -7.39 -11.85 4.71
C ARG A 37 -6.00 -11.73 4.07
N TYR A 38 -5.89 -11.00 2.96
CA TYR A 38 -4.62 -10.73 2.29
C TYR A 38 -3.81 -9.59 2.94
N VAL A 39 -4.47 -8.50 3.33
CA VAL A 39 -3.83 -7.27 3.84
C VAL A 39 -3.50 -7.37 5.32
N SER A 40 -4.34 -7.99 6.16
CA SER A 40 -4.13 -8.07 7.61
C SER A 40 -2.77 -8.66 8.02
N PRO A 41 -2.27 -9.76 7.42
CA PRO A 41 -0.94 -10.26 7.75
C PRO A 41 0.17 -9.23 7.48
N ARG A 42 0.07 -8.48 6.37
CA ARG A 42 1.04 -7.45 6.00
C ARG A 42 1.04 -6.28 6.98
N LEU A 43 -0.16 -5.85 7.39
CA LEU A 43 -0.32 -4.82 8.41
C LEU A 43 0.27 -5.25 9.76
N LYS A 44 0.11 -6.52 10.15
CA LYS A 44 0.67 -7.05 11.40
C LYS A 44 2.20 -7.18 11.36
N SER A 45 2.78 -7.50 10.20
CA SER A 45 4.22 -7.64 10.05
C SER A 45 4.95 -6.32 9.80
N SER A 46 4.24 -5.31 9.28
CA SER A 46 4.80 -3.99 9.01
C SER A 46 4.82 -3.16 10.29
N SER A 47 6.00 -2.66 10.64
CA SER A 47 6.18 -1.78 11.79
C SER A 47 7.23 -0.72 11.47
N PRO A 48 6.94 0.21 10.56
CA PRO A 48 7.91 1.21 10.13
C PRO A 48 8.46 2.00 11.31
N ALA A 49 9.75 2.32 11.26
CA ALA A 49 10.35 3.28 12.16
C ALA A 49 9.76 4.68 11.92
N ASP A 50 9.82 5.52 12.94
CA ASP A 50 9.44 6.93 12.83
C ASP A 50 10.28 7.63 11.74
N GLN A 51 9.64 8.52 10.98
CA GLN A 51 10.28 9.21 9.87
C GLN A 51 11.47 10.05 10.34
N THR A 52 11.43 10.60 11.56
CA THR A 52 12.54 11.38 12.11
C THR A 52 13.84 10.59 12.17
N ILE A 53 13.76 9.28 12.41
CA ILE A 53 14.94 8.39 12.42
C ILE A 53 15.56 8.30 11.03
N LEU A 54 14.75 8.23 9.98
CA LEU A 54 15.25 8.17 8.60
C LEU A 54 15.93 9.49 8.22
N ASP A 55 15.32 10.61 8.57
CA ASP A 55 15.85 11.95 8.29
C ASP A 55 17.18 12.19 9.04
N GLU A 56 17.29 11.72 10.29
CA GLU A 56 18.54 11.75 11.07
C GLU A 56 19.65 10.91 10.41
N LEU A 57 19.33 9.71 9.93
CA LEU A 57 20.32 8.83 9.28
C LEU A 57 20.79 9.39 7.94
N GLU A 58 19.89 9.99 7.15
CA GLU A 58 20.23 10.65 5.89
C GLU A 58 21.27 11.77 6.10
N SER A 59 21.12 12.54 7.19
CA SER A 59 22.10 13.58 7.54
C SER A 59 23.50 13.05 7.86
N GLN A 60 23.63 11.78 8.23
CA GLN A 60 24.91 11.11 8.53
C GLN A 60 25.60 10.55 7.28
N GLU A 61 24.86 10.27 6.20
CA GLU A 61 25.40 9.67 4.98
C GLU A 61 26.53 10.50 4.36
N ALA A 62 26.46 11.83 4.51
CA ALA A 62 27.48 12.76 4.01
C ALA A 62 28.79 12.76 4.82
N ALA A 63 28.85 12.07 5.97
CA ALA A 63 29.95 12.21 6.93
C ALA A 63 30.93 11.03 6.97
N GLU A 64 30.52 9.79 6.68
CA GLU A 64 31.37 8.60 6.95
C GLU A 64 31.51 7.61 5.79
N MET A 65 32.76 7.36 5.38
CA MET A 65 33.11 6.29 4.43
C MET A 65 33.56 5.04 5.20
N HIS A 66 32.60 4.17 5.53
CA HIS A 66 32.86 2.91 6.22
C HIS A 66 33.16 1.76 5.24
N LYS A 67 34.20 0.95 5.51
CA LYS A 67 34.62 -0.20 4.67
C LYS A 67 34.04 -1.53 5.17
N GLY A 68 32.81 -1.52 5.68
CA GLY A 68 32.16 -2.69 6.26
C GLY A 68 31.32 -3.47 5.25
N LYS A 69 31.10 -4.76 5.48
CA LYS A 69 30.14 -5.56 4.71
C LYS A 69 28.72 -5.27 5.19
N CYS A 70 27.86 -4.77 4.30
CA CYS A 70 26.45 -4.59 4.62
C CYS A 70 25.72 -5.93 4.59
N VAL A 71 25.15 -6.36 5.73
CA VAL A 71 24.45 -7.67 5.82
C VAL A 71 23.10 -7.71 5.10
N ILE A 72 22.56 -6.56 4.70
CA ILE A 72 21.27 -6.47 3.98
C ILE A 72 21.45 -6.87 2.51
N CYS A 73 22.40 -6.23 1.81
CA CYS A 73 22.70 -6.55 0.41
C CYS A 73 23.88 -7.52 0.23
N MET A 74 24.55 -7.88 1.33
CA MET A 74 25.74 -8.74 1.36
C MET A 74 26.95 -8.19 0.58
N SER A 75 26.96 -6.88 0.29
CA SER A 75 28.01 -6.19 -0.48
C SER A 75 28.89 -5.31 0.42
N GLU A 76 30.13 -5.08 -0.02
CA GLU A 76 31.14 -4.19 0.59
C GLU A 76 31.32 -2.88 -0.21
N ASN A 77 30.43 -2.62 -1.18
CA ASN A 77 30.55 -1.48 -2.09
C ASN A 77 30.47 -0.14 -1.34
N PRO A 78 31.56 0.66 -1.30
CA PRO A 78 31.59 1.88 -0.49
C PRO A 78 30.79 3.05 -1.11
N CYS A 79 30.32 2.93 -2.36
CA CYS A 79 29.70 4.01 -3.11
C CYS A 79 28.29 4.40 -2.65
N ASP A 80 27.65 3.59 -1.80
CA ASP A 80 26.23 3.77 -1.43
C ASP A 80 26.04 4.48 -0.07
N GLY A 81 27.10 5.05 0.51
CA GLY A 81 27.07 5.79 1.77
C GLY A 81 26.76 4.92 2.99
N HIS A 82 27.62 4.89 4.01
CA HIS A 82 27.35 4.10 5.21
C HIS A 82 26.81 4.98 6.33
N VAL A 83 25.81 4.45 7.05
CA VAL A 83 25.27 5.06 8.27
C VAL A 83 25.40 4.08 9.42
N THR A 84 25.72 4.61 10.60
CA THR A 84 25.87 3.81 11.83
C THR A 84 24.68 4.07 12.73
N LEU A 85 23.93 3.00 13.02
CA LEU A 85 22.78 3.08 13.92
C LEU A 85 23.23 3.39 15.37
N PRO A 86 22.34 3.93 16.24
CA PRO A 86 22.65 4.17 17.66
C PRO A 86 23.09 2.92 18.44
N CYS A 87 22.78 1.73 17.92
CA CYS A 87 23.22 0.45 18.46
C CYS A 87 24.64 0.01 18.01
N GLY A 88 25.34 0.83 17.21
CA GLY A 88 26.70 0.59 16.73
C GLY A 88 26.83 -0.25 15.45
N HIS A 89 25.73 -0.69 14.84
CA HIS A 89 25.77 -1.45 13.58
C HIS A 89 25.65 -0.53 12.36
N SER A 90 26.46 -0.79 11.33
CA SER A 90 26.53 0.04 10.12
C SER A 90 26.00 -0.67 8.88
N PHE A 91 25.37 0.09 7.98
CA PHE A 91 24.76 -0.40 6.74
C PHE A 91 24.84 0.67 5.66
N HIS A 92 24.66 0.31 4.38
CA HIS A 92 24.37 1.31 3.36
C HIS A 92 23.07 2.04 3.71
N TYR A 93 23.04 3.36 3.60
CA TYR A 93 21.84 4.17 3.81
C TYR A 93 20.61 3.64 3.05
N PRO A 94 20.66 3.39 1.73
CA PRO A 94 19.49 2.88 1.00
C PRO A 94 19.02 1.52 1.52
N CYS A 95 19.94 0.67 1.97
CA CYS A 95 19.61 -0.66 2.51
C CYS A 95 18.87 -0.54 3.84
N ILE A 96 19.40 0.24 4.79
CA ILE A 96 18.78 0.37 6.11
C ILE A 96 17.54 1.26 6.09
N SER A 97 17.50 2.28 5.23
CA SER A 97 16.31 3.10 5.01
C SER A 97 15.13 2.25 4.53
N SER A 98 15.34 1.42 3.50
CA SER A 98 14.32 0.49 3.00
C SER A 98 13.86 -0.51 4.08
N TRP A 99 14.79 -1.02 4.88
CA TRP A 99 14.46 -1.90 6.00
C TRP A 99 13.60 -1.18 7.06
N LEU A 100 13.99 0.03 7.45
CA LEU A 100 13.31 0.82 8.48
C LEU A 100 11.92 1.30 8.06
N GLN A 101 11.68 1.49 6.76
CA GLN A 101 10.34 1.72 6.21
C GLN A 101 9.39 0.52 6.38
N SER A 102 9.91 -0.67 6.63
CA SER A 102 9.11 -1.89 6.86
C SER A 102 9.14 -2.38 8.31
N ARG A 103 10.25 -2.14 9.02
CA ARG A 103 10.52 -2.70 10.36
C ARG A 103 11.22 -1.68 11.25
N SER A 104 10.85 -1.60 12.50
CA SER A 104 11.39 -0.63 13.48
C SER A 104 12.53 -1.23 14.29
N THR A 105 13.34 -2.12 13.70
CA THR A 105 14.40 -2.84 14.43
C THR A 105 15.69 -2.96 13.64
N CYS A 106 16.82 -2.95 14.34
CA CYS A 106 18.12 -3.27 13.73
C CYS A 106 18.14 -4.71 13.16
N PRO A 107 18.58 -4.93 11.91
CA PRO A 107 18.68 -6.26 11.30
C PRO A 107 19.59 -7.25 12.06
N VAL A 108 20.54 -6.74 12.86
CA VAL A 108 21.54 -7.56 13.56
C VAL A 108 21.13 -7.84 15.00
N CYS A 109 20.98 -6.80 15.82
CA CYS A 109 20.76 -6.95 17.27
C CYS A 109 19.31 -6.74 17.71
N ARG A 110 18.39 -6.42 16.79
CA ARG A 110 16.97 -6.12 17.08
C ARG A 110 16.74 -4.92 18.01
N PHE A 111 17.73 -4.03 18.16
CA PHE A 111 17.51 -2.73 18.81
C PHE A 111 16.28 -2.04 18.21
N GLN A 112 15.37 -1.57 19.06
CA GLN A 112 14.06 -1.09 18.65
C GLN A 112 14.05 0.43 18.51
N PHE A 113 13.60 0.91 17.35
CA PHE A 113 13.35 2.31 17.08
C PHE A 113 11.91 2.70 17.44
N PRO A 114 11.65 4.00 17.70
CA PRO A 114 10.29 4.52 17.73
C PRO A 114 9.54 4.13 16.45
N LYS A 115 8.28 3.74 16.57
CA LYS A 115 7.44 3.34 15.44
C LYS A 115 6.71 4.55 14.89
N ALA A 116 6.56 4.64 13.57
CA ALA A 116 5.76 5.68 12.92
C ALA A 116 4.29 5.68 13.39
N PHE A 117 3.80 4.54 13.88
CA PHE A 117 2.45 4.42 14.43
C PHE A 117 2.36 3.37 15.53
N THR A 118 1.55 3.66 16.56
CA THR A 118 1.28 2.78 17.70
C THR A 118 -0.19 2.84 18.10
N GLY A 119 -0.76 1.70 18.47
CA GLY A 119 -2.12 1.60 19.01
C GLY A 119 -3.02 0.66 18.21
N LYS A 120 -4.32 0.70 18.52
CA LYS A 120 -5.37 0.02 17.77
C LYS A 120 -5.83 0.90 16.60
N TYR A 121 -6.05 0.28 15.45
CA TYR A 121 -6.54 0.94 14.25
C TYR A 121 -7.74 0.18 13.69
N ALA A 122 -8.77 0.92 13.27
CA ALA A 122 -9.91 0.38 12.55
C ALA A 122 -9.75 0.65 11.05
N VAL A 123 -10.31 -0.21 10.21
CA VAL A 123 -10.36 0.00 8.77
C VAL A 123 -11.52 0.94 8.46
N LEU A 124 -11.20 2.18 8.10
CA LEU A 124 -12.18 3.20 7.78
C LEU A 124 -12.68 3.08 6.34
N ARG A 125 -11.78 2.80 5.39
CA ARG A 125 -12.12 2.78 3.96
C ARG A 125 -11.33 1.72 3.21
N LEU A 126 -12.00 1.02 2.30
CA LEU A 126 -11.38 0.12 1.33
C LEU A 126 -11.78 0.58 -0.08
N LYS A 127 -10.84 1.23 -0.77
CA LYS A 127 -10.98 1.68 -2.15
C LYS A 127 -10.28 0.68 -3.07
N SER A 128 -11.03 0.04 -3.94
CA SER A 128 -10.50 -0.89 -4.95
C SER A 128 -10.55 -0.25 -6.34
N SER A 129 -9.40 -0.09 -6.97
CA SER A 129 -9.29 0.50 -8.31
C SER A 129 -8.87 -0.56 -9.31
N MET A 130 -9.71 -0.87 -10.29
CA MET A 130 -9.33 -1.68 -11.44
C MET A 130 -8.41 -0.87 -12.35
N VAL A 131 -7.24 -1.41 -12.68
CA VAL A 131 -6.27 -0.77 -13.56
C VAL A 131 -6.64 -1.05 -15.01
N LEU A 132 -6.85 0.00 -15.79
CA LEU A 132 -7.16 -0.10 -17.22
C LEU A 132 -5.91 -0.41 -18.03
N ALA A 133 -6.08 -1.19 -19.11
CA ALA A 133 -5.07 -1.33 -20.16
C ALA A 133 -5.01 -0.07 -21.05
N GLU A 134 -3.90 0.13 -21.78
CA GLU A 134 -3.71 1.34 -22.60
C GLU A 134 -4.77 1.51 -23.70
N GLU A 135 -5.32 0.42 -24.23
CA GLU A 135 -6.39 0.47 -25.21
C GLU A 135 -7.70 0.92 -24.58
N GLN A 136 -7.91 0.58 -23.30
CA GLN A 136 -9.12 0.86 -22.55
C GLN A 136 -9.17 2.33 -22.08
N THR A 137 -8.04 2.97 -21.81
CA THR A 137 -8.01 4.37 -21.36
C THR A 137 -8.60 5.34 -22.39
N LYS A 138 -8.57 4.97 -23.68
CA LYS A 138 -9.11 5.77 -24.78
C LYS A 138 -10.61 5.54 -25.02
N MET A 139 -11.21 4.53 -24.40
CA MET A 139 -12.60 4.16 -24.64
C MET A 139 -13.58 5.09 -23.90
N PRO A 140 -14.79 5.32 -24.45
CA PRO A 140 -15.86 5.98 -23.71
C PRO A 140 -16.23 5.19 -22.45
N ARG A 141 -16.51 5.91 -21.34
CA ARG A 141 -16.81 5.27 -20.06
C ARG A 141 -17.97 4.26 -20.12
N ALA A 142 -19.00 4.55 -20.91
CA ALA A 142 -20.15 3.66 -21.07
C ALA A 142 -19.75 2.30 -21.69
N GLU A 143 -18.84 2.31 -22.67
CA GLU A 143 -18.32 1.11 -23.31
C GLU A 143 -17.39 0.33 -22.37
N LEU A 144 -16.57 1.05 -21.58
CA LEU A 144 -15.72 0.43 -20.56
C LEU A 144 -16.52 -0.39 -19.56
N LEU A 145 -17.65 0.13 -19.09
CA LEU A 145 -18.49 -0.57 -18.11
C LEU A 145 -19.15 -1.84 -18.68
N ALA A 146 -19.38 -1.89 -19.99
CA ALA A 146 -19.98 -3.01 -20.69
C ALA A 146 -18.94 -3.97 -21.31
N LEU A 147 -17.64 -3.67 -21.17
CA LEU A 147 -16.57 -4.47 -21.76
C LEU A 147 -16.55 -5.88 -21.17
N ASP A 148 -16.52 -6.89 -22.05
CA ASP A 148 -16.31 -8.29 -21.67
C ASP A 148 -14.86 -8.48 -21.24
N ILE A 149 -14.70 -8.85 -19.97
CA ILE A 149 -13.41 -9.15 -19.35
C ILE A 149 -13.38 -10.58 -18.82
N GLY A 150 -14.28 -11.43 -19.29
CA GLY A 150 -14.43 -12.79 -18.83
C GLY A 150 -13.15 -13.60 -19.03
N LYS A 151 -12.77 -14.37 -18.02
CA LYS A 151 -11.53 -15.18 -17.98
C LYS A 151 -10.23 -14.38 -18.05
N GLN A 152 -10.29 -13.04 -18.04
CA GLN A 152 -9.09 -12.20 -18.01
C GLN A 152 -8.56 -12.06 -16.59
N VAL A 153 -7.27 -11.76 -16.48
CA VAL A 153 -6.63 -11.38 -15.21
C VAL A 153 -6.64 -9.87 -15.10
N ILE A 154 -7.37 -9.38 -14.11
CA ILE A 154 -7.55 -7.98 -13.85
C ILE A 154 -6.55 -7.54 -12.79
N ARG A 155 -5.81 -6.47 -13.07
CA ARG A 155 -4.98 -5.80 -12.08
C ARG A 155 -5.85 -4.84 -11.29
N ALA A 156 -5.74 -4.89 -9.96
CA ALA A 156 -6.42 -3.94 -9.09
C ALA A 156 -5.47 -3.40 -8.02
N VAL A 157 -5.60 -2.10 -7.74
CA VAL A 157 -4.94 -1.43 -6.63
C VAL A 157 -5.96 -1.24 -5.52
N VAL A 158 -5.73 -1.87 -4.38
CA VAL A 158 -6.56 -1.73 -3.19
C VAL A 158 -5.87 -0.83 -2.20
N SER A 159 -6.51 0.30 -1.88
CA SER A 159 -6.07 1.25 -0.85
C SER A 159 -6.93 1.07 0.39
N VAL A 160 -6.29 0.69 1.49
CA VAL A 160 -6.93 0.50 2.81
C VAL A 160 -6.53 1.67 3.70
N THR A 161 -7.51 2.47 4.12
CA THR A 161 -7.29 3.58 5.04
C THR A 161 -7.65 3.15 6.46
N LEU A 162 -6.73 3.35 7.38
CA LEU A 162 -6.82 3.02 8.78
C LEU A 162 -6.93 4.29 9.61
N VAL A 163 -7.83 4.28 10.59
CA VAL A 163 -7.99 5.36 11.58
C VAL A 163 -7.61 4.84 12.96
N LYS A 164 -6.94 5.67 13.75
CA LYS A 164 -6.58 5.32 15.13
C LYS A 164 -7.84 5.28 15.98
N VAL A 165 -8.04 4.17 16.69
CA VAL A 165 -9.16 4.02 17.65
C VAL A 165 -8.71 4.67 18.96
N ALA A 166 -9.41 5.70 19.40
CA ALA A 166 -9.22 6.25 20.74
C ALA A 166 -9.63 5.15 21.75
N VAL A 167 -8.90 5.03 22.85
CA VAL A 167 -9.14 3.96 23.83
C VAL A 167 -10.38 4.31 24.67
N GLU A 168 -11.57 4.37 24.08
CA GLU A 168 -12.83 4.47 24.83
C GLU A 168 -13.94 3.72 24.08
N GLY A 169 -14.37 2.59 24.65
CA GLY A 169 -15.50 1.78 24.20
C GLY A 169 -15.11 0.60 23.29
N ASP A 170 -15.10 -0.63 23.83
CA ASP A 170 -14.94 -1.85 23.02
C ASP A 170 -16.12 -2.11 22.06
N ASP A 171 -17.14 -1.23 22.05
CA ASP A 171 -18.40 -1.35 21.28
C ASP A 171 -18.61 -0.26 20.20
N GLU A 172 -17.59 0.54 19.84
CA GLU A 172 -17.74 1.46 18.70
C GLU A 172 -17.72 0.69 17.36
N GLU A 173 -18.86 0.70 16.65
CA GLU A 173 -18.94 0.22 15.27
C GLU A 173 -18.28 1.23 14.32
N PHE A 174 -17.22 0.81 13.63
CA PHE A 174 -16.57 1.61 12.59
C PHE A 174 -17.05 1.14 11.21
N PRO A 175 -18.06 1.80 10.60
CA PRO A 175 -18.52 1.41 9.28
C PRO A 175 -17.39 1.63 8.26
N CYS A 176 -17.05 0.58 7.52
CA CYS A 176 -16.05 0.65 6.48
C CYS A 176 -16.66 1.16 5.17
N GLU A 177 -16.17 2.27 4.65
CA GLU A 177 -16.56 2.79 3.36
C GLU A 177 -15.96 1.96 2.23
N LEU A 178 -16.81 1.37 1.39
CA LEU A 178 -16.41 0.54 0.25
C LEU A 178 -16.61 1.29 -1.05
N SER A 179 -15.56 1.39 -1.85
CA SER A 179 -15.67 2.04 -3.16
C SER A 179 -14.86 1.29 -4.22
N ALA A 180 -15.40 1.26 -5.44
CA ALA A 180 -14.77 0.65 -6.59
C ALA A 180 -14.67 1.66 -7.74
N TRP A 181 -13.50 1.72 -8.35
CA TRP A 181 -13.10 2.73 -9.31
C TRP A 181 -12.36 2.10 -10.48
N LEU A 182 -12.33 2.80 -11.60
CA LEU A 182 -11.40 2.59 -12.70
C LEU A 182 -10.20 3.51 -12.50
N LEU A 183 -8.99 3.04 -12.80
CA LEU A 183 -7.73 3.80 -12.75
C LEU A 183 -7.10 3.80 -14.13
N ASP A 184 -6.89 5.00 -14.66
CA ASP A 184 -6.01 5.22 -15.81
C ASP A 184 -4.55 5.24 -15.31
N PRO A 185 -3.71 4.28 -15.70
CA PRO A 185 -2.32 4.23 -15.24
C PRO A 185 -1.43 5.35 -15.84
N SER A 186 -1.83 5.95 -16.96
CA SER A 186 -1.06 6.99 -17.65
C SER A 186 -1.25 8.38 -17.04
N THR A 187 -2.48 8.70 -16.63
CA THR A 187 -2.82 10.00 -16.04
C THR A 187 -2.91 9.94 -14.52
N GLY A 188 -3.10 8.75 -13.94
CA GLY A 188 -3.39 8.55 -12.52
C GLY A 188 -4.82 8.91 -12.14
N GLU A 189 -5.67 9.27 -13.09
CA GLU A 189 -7.06 9.62 -12.85
C GLU A 189 -7.89 8.40 -12.42
N THR A 190 -8.79 8.59 -11.46
CA THR A 190 -9.77 7.57 -11.07
C THR A 190 -11.19 8.04 -11.24
N PHE A 191 -12.06 7.20 -11.78
CA PHE A 191 -13.49 7.48 -11.92
C PHE A 191 -14.36 6.29 -11.54
N SER A 192 -15.57 6.57 -11.08
CA SER A 192 -16.56 5.60 -10.62
C SER A 192 -17.68 5.44 -11.64
N GLU A 193 -18.52 4.41 -11.45
CA GLU A 193 -19.72 4.21 -12.27
C GLU A 193 -20.72 5.36 -12.14
N LEU A 194 -20.77 6.02 -10.98
CA LEU A 194 -21.68 7.14 -10.72
C LEU A 194 -21.28 8.39 -11.52
N ASP A 195 -19.99 8.55 -11.81
CA ASP A 195 -19.46 9.63 -12.66
C ASP A 195 -19.86 9.46 -14.14
N CYS A 196 -20.46 8.32 -14.50
CA CYS A 196 -21.03 8.06 -15.82
C CYS A 196 -22.52 8.40 -15.90
N VAL A 197 -23.20 8.52 -14.76
CA VAL A 197 -24.65 8.79 -14.66
C VAL A 197 -24.93 10.30 -14.51
N LEU A 198 -23.95 11.09 -14.04
CA LEU A 198 -24.12 12.51 -13.73
C LEU A 198 -23.79 13.49 -14.87
N ARG A 199 -23.88 13.08 -16.15
CA ARG A 199 -24.02 14.03 -17.25
C ARG A 199 -25.37 13.85 -17.96
N PRO A 200 -26.43 14.55 -17.51
CA PRO A 200 -27.54 14.85 -18.39
C PRO A 200 -27.13 16.01 -19.33
N HIS A 201 -27.19 15.72 -20.63
CA HIS A 201 -27.22 16.63 -21.80
C HIS A 201 -26.30 17.86 -21.84
#